data_AF-A0A832F5Q2-F1
#
_entry.id   AF-A0A832F5Q2-F1
#
_cell.length_a   1.000
_cell.length_b   1.000
_cell.length_c   1.000
_cell.angle_alpha   90.00
_cell.angle_beta   90.00
_cell.angle_gamma   90.00
#
_symmetry.space_group_name_H-M   'P 1'
#
loop_
_entity.id
_entity.type
_entity.pdbx_description
1 polymer ?
#
loop_
_entity_poly.entity_id
_entity_poly.type
_entity_poly.pdbx_seq_one_letter_code
_entity_poly.pdbx_strand_id
1 'polypeptide(L)' 'MPILFTPEDLLQYLYKETSPAKTRAIEDALHSDWALREKLEVLITSSESLGTTLESPRAVAVQNVLNYARETAVAESL' A
#
# COMPACT_ATOMS: atom_id res chain seq x y z
N MET A 1 -20.83 -15.96 14.15
CA MET A 1 -20.44 -15.38 12.85
C MET A 1 -19.01 -15.83 12.58
N PRO A 2 -18.68 -16.39 11.40
CA PRO A 2 -17.30 -16.76 11.14
C PRO A 2 -16.50 -15.46 10.98
N ILE A 3 -15.41 -15.33 11.74
CA ILE A 3 -14.44 -14.26 11.55
C ILE A 3 -13.70 -14.63 10.26
N LEU A 4 -14.10 -14.04 9.13
CA LEU A 4 -13.59 -14.43 7.81
C LEU A 4 -12.12 -14.03 7.60
N PHE A 5 -11.72 -12.92 8.21
CA PHE A 5 -10.35 -12.40 8.18
C PHE A 5 -9.93 -11.91 9.55
N THR A 6 -8.73 -12.27 9.96
CA THR A 6 -8.12 -11.85 11.21
C THR A 6 -7.42 -10.50 11.05
N PRO A 7 -7.12 -9.79 12.15
CA PRO A 7 -6.27 -8.60 12.09
C PRO A 7 -4.90 -8.87 11.44
N GLU A 8 -4.33 -10.06 11.64
CA GLU A 8 -3.08 -10.50 11.02
C GLU A 8 -3.19 -10.55 9.48
N ASP A 9 -4.34 -10.97 8.96
CA ASP A 9 -4.60 -11.02 7.52
C ASP A 9 -4.69 -9.61 6.92
N LEU A 10 -5.32 -8.68 7.65
CA LEU A 10 -5.39 -7.26 7.26
C LEU A 10 -4.02 -6.58 7.33
N LEU A 11 -3.18 -6.97 8.29
CA LEU A 11 -1.82 -6.46 8.41
C LEU A 11 -0.94 -6.92 7.23
N GLN A 12 -0.98 -8.22 6.91
CA GLN A 12 -0.32 -8.75 5.70
C GLN A 12 -0.85 -8.08 4.43
N TYR A 13 -2.16 -7.81 4.37
CA TYR A 13 -2.76 -7.09 3.24
C TYR A 13 -2.22 -5.66 3.13
N LEU A 14 -2.16 -4.91 4.25
CA LEU A 14 -1.64 -3.56 4.31
C LEU A 14 -0.19 -3.47 3.79
N TYR A 15 0.66 -4.44 4.15
CA TYR A 15 2.05 -4.51 3.69
C TYR A 15 2.25 -5.23 2.35
N LYS A 16 1.16 -5.61 1.66
CA LYS A 16 1.18 -6.34 0.37
C LYS A 16 1.89 -7.70 0.43
N GLU A 17 1.80 -8.36 1.58
CA GLU A 17 2.40 -9.68 1.86
C GLU A 17 1.38 -10.84 1.70
N THR A 18 0.24 -10.58 1.05
CA THR A 18 -0.79 -11.60 0.80
C THR A 18 -0.62 -12.25 -0.58
N SER A 19 -1.06 -13.50 -0.70
CA SER A 19 -1.17 -14.13 -2.02
C SER A 19 -2.26 -13.46 -2.86
N PRO A 20 -2.18 -13.44 -4.20
CA PRO A 20 -3.17 -12.78 -5.05
C PRO A 20 -4.62 -13.23 -4.81
N ALA A 21 -4.80 -14.53 -4.52
CA ALA A 21 -6.11 -15.08 -4.18
C ALA A 21 -6.65 -14.53 -2.85
N LYS A 22 -5.78 -14.36 -1.85
CA LYS A 22 -6.13 -13.82 -0.53
C LYS A 22 -6.38 -12.31 -0.61
N THR A 23 -5.58 -11.56 -1.39
CA THR A 23 -5.80 -10.14 -1.66
C THR A 23 -7.20 -9.90 -2.23
N ARG A 24 -7.59 -10.65 -3.27
CA ARG A 24 -8.92 -10.53 -3.88
C ARG A 24 -10.05 -10.87 -2.92
N ALA A 25 -9.89 -11.92 -2.12
CA ALA A 25 -10.90 -12.29 -1.13
C ALA A 25 -11.07 -11.23 -0.02
N ILE A 26 -9.96 -10.58 0.39
CA ILE A 26 -9.99 -9.46 1.34
C ILE A 26 -10.65 -8.24 0.69
N GLU A 27 -10.32 -7.91 -0.56
CA GLU A 27 -10.95 -6.83 -1.31
C GLU A 27 -12.47 -7.04 -1.41
N ASP A 28 -12.92 -8.23 -1.82
CA ASP A 28 -14.34 -8.57 -1.90
C ASP A 28 -15.04 -8.43 -0.54
N ALA A 29 -14.40 -8.87 0.54
CA ALA A 29 -14.95 -8.74 1.88
C ALA A 29 -14.98 -7.29 2.38
N LEU A 30 -13.96 -6.49 2.08
CA LEU A 30 -13.97 -5.05 2.36
C LEU A 30 -15.15 -4.39 1.64
N HIS A 31 -15.53 -4.82 0.43
CA HIS A 31 -16.70 -4.27 -0.26
C HIS A 31 -18.00 -4.43 0.52
N SER A 32 -18.20 -5.57 1.16
CA SER A 32 -19.45 -5.91 1.87
C SER A 32 -19.44 -5.68 3.39
N ASP A 33 -18.28 -5.71 4.04
CA ASP A 33 -18.14 -5.68 5.49
C ASP A 33 -17.59 -4.33 5.97
N TRP A 34 -18.50 -3.49 6.46
CA TRP A 34 -18.15 -2.18 7.00
C TRP A 34 -17.27 -2.27 8.26
N ALA A 35 -17.51 -3.25 9.14
CA ALA A 35 -16.72 -3.41 10.36
C ALA A 35 -15.28 -3.85 10.03
N LEU A 36 -15.09 -4.60 8.95
CA LEU A 36 -13.77 -4.95 8.44
C LEU A 36 -13.02 -3.73 7.90
N ARG A 37 -13.72 -2.82 7.21
CA ARG A 37 -13.14 -1.55 6.75
C ARG A 37 -12.67 -0.69 7.91
N GLU A 38 -13.49 -0.50 8.95
CA GLU A 38 -13.08 0.31 10.11
C GLU A 38 -11.81 -0.25 10.76
N LYS A 39 -11.71 -1.57 10.90
CA LYS A 39 -10.50 -2.21 11.43
C LYS A 39 -9.28 -1.94 10.56
N LEU A 40 -9.42 -1.98 9.23
CA LEU A 40 -8.34 -1.67 8.31
C LEU A 40 -7.93 -0.19 8.41
N GLU A 41 -8.88 0.74 8.49
CA GLU A 41 -8.61 2.17 8.66
C GLU A 41 -7.81 2.49 9.94
N VAL A 42 -8.12 1.80 11.04
CA VAL A 42 -7.34 1.91 12.29
C VAL A 42 -5.89 1.43 12.09
N LEU A 43 -5.69 0.33 11.36
CA LEU A 43 -4.35 -0.18 11.03
C LEU A 43 -3.56 0.80 10.14
N ILE A 44 -4.21 1.37 9.11
CA ILE A 44 -3.61 2.38 8.22
C ILE A 44 -3.17 3.60 9.04
N THR A 45 -4.09 4.17 9.82
CA THR A 45 -3.82 5.36 10.64
C THR A 45 -2.67 5.10 11.63
N SER A 46 -2.66 3.92 12.25
CA SER A 46 -1.58 3.51 13.16
C SER A 46 -0.24 3.42 12.42
N SER A 47 -0.21 2.81 11.24
CA SER A 47 1.00 2.71 10.41
C SER A 47 1.53 4.07 9.96
N GLU A 48 0.66 4.98 9.54
CA GLU A 48 1.05 6.33 9.13
C GLU A 48 1.65 7.14 10.29
N SER A 49 1.10 6.97 11.50
CA SER A 49 1.65 7.62 12.70
C SER A 49 3.08 7.18 13.03
N LEU A 50 3.44 5.94 12.68
CA LEU A 50 4.79 5.41 12.85
C LEU A 50 5.77 5.91 11.77
N GLY A 51 5.27 6.27 10.59
CA GLY A 51 6.07 6.64 9.41
C GLY A 51 6.60 8.08 9.37
N THR A 52 6.60 8.80 10.50
CA THR A 52 6.84 10.25 10.53
C THR A 52 8.31 10.66 10.38
N THR A 53 9.26 9.72 10.36
CA THR A 53 10.70 10.01 10.23
C THR A 53 11.34 9.26 9.06
N LEU A 54 11.03 9.70 7.84
CA LEU A 54 11.82 9.34 6.66
C LEU A 54 12.87 10.43 6.43
N GLU A 55 14.15 10.04 6.41
CA GLU A 55 15.24 10.92 6.04
C GLU A 55 15.08 11.41 4.60
N SER A 56 15.41 12.68 4.36
CA SER A 56 15.32 13.24 3.01
C SER A 56 16.25 12.49 2.05
N PRO A 57 15.78 12.09 0.85
CA PRO A 57 16.64 11.46 -0.12
C PRO A 57 17.78 12.39 -0.52
N ARG A 58 18.95 11.82 -0.83
CA ARG A 58 20.08 12.61 -1.36
C ARG A 58 19.65 13.32 -2.66
N ALA A 59 20.07 14.57 -2.86
CA ALA A 59 19.73 15.35 -4.05
C ALA A 59 20.06 14.63 -5.37
N VAL A 60 21.15 13.86 -5.42
CA VAL A 60 21.54 13.05 -6.58
C VAL A 60 20.49 11.99 -6.93
N ALA A 61 19.85 11.36 -5.94
CA ALA A 61 18.81 10.37 -6.19
C ALA A 61 17.58 11.01 -6.85
N VAL A 62 17.18 12.20 -6.40
CA VAL A 62 16.09 12.97 -7.02
C VAL A 62 16.45 13.35 -8.46
N GLN A 63 17.67 13.84 -8.71
CA GLN A 63 18.11 14.18 -10.06
C GLN A 63 18.11 12.98 -11.01
N ASN A 64 18.57 11.81 -10.54
CA ASN A 64 18.59 10.59 -11.35
C ASN A 64 17.18 10.15 -11.76
N VAL A 65 16.21 10.19 -10.83
CA VAL A 65 14.80 9.88 -11.13
C VAL A 65 14.22 10.86 -12.14
N LEU A 66 14.48 12.16 -11.99
CA LEU A 66 14.01 13.19 -12.94
C LEU A 66 14.63 13.03 -14.33
N ASN A 67 15.91 12.67 -14.41
CA ASN A 67 16.59 12.46 -15.69
C ASN A 67 16.02 11.22 -16.40
N TYR A 68 15.87 10.11 -15.69
CA TYR A 68 15.24 8.90 -16.22
C TYR A 68 13.82 9.19 -16.76
N ALA A 69 12.99 9.90 -15.99
CA ALA A 69 11.64 10.24 -16.41
C ALA A 69 11.59 11.12 -17.68
N ARG A 70 12.57 12.03 -17.86
CA ARG A 70 12.68 12.84 -19.09
C ARG A 70 13.06 11.97 -20.29
N GLU A 71 14.02 11.08 -20.12
CA GLU A 71 14.50 10.19 -21.18
C GLU A 71 13.39 9.23 -21.63
N THR A 72 12.64 8.64 -20.70
CA THR A 72 11.53 7.73 -21.03
C THR A 72 10.32 8.45 -21.63
N ALA A 73 9.98 9.65 -21.16
CA ALA A 73 8.90 10.45 -21.76
C ALA A 73 9.21 10.88 -23.21
N VAL A 74 10.49 11.16 -23.51
CA VAL A 74 10.94 11.43 -24.89
C VAL A 74 10.95 10.15 -25.74
N ALA A 75 11.27 9.00 -25.16
CA ALA A 75 11.25 7.72 -25.87
C ALA A 75 9.83 7.22 -26.20
N GLU A 76 8.82 7.56 -25.39
CA GLU A 76 7.42 7.17 -25.61
C GLU A 76 6.67 8.09 -26.61
N SER A 77 7.26 9.23 -26.98
CA SER A 77 6.69 10.21 -27.92
C SER A 77 7.28 10.13 -29.34
N LEU A 78 8.11 9.12 -29.62
CA LEU A 78 8.69 8.79 -30.93
C LEU A 78 8.18 7.45 -31.44
#